data_AF-A0A928E744-F1
#
_entry.id   AF-A0A928E744-F1
#
_cell.length_a   1.000
_cell.length_b   1.000
_cell.length_c   1.000
_cell.angle_alpha   90.00
_cell.angle_beta   90.00
_cell.angle_gamma   90.00
#
_symmetry.space_group_name_H-M   'P 1'
#
loop_
_entity.id
_entity.type
_entity.pdbx_description
1 polymer ?
#
loop_
_entity_poly.entity_id
_entity_poly.type
_entity_poly.pdbx_seq_one_letter_code
_entity_poly.pdbx_strand_id
1 'polypeptide(L)' 'MTTNCNRTPCEVFSRSMGFIRPVSNFNIGKYSEFCERKTFTESNCLSTGARHCDLLKRAA' A
#
# COMPACT_ATOMS: atom_id res chain seq x y z
N MET A 1 -25.60 -13.62 -0.18
CA MET A 1 -25.03 -12.42 0.47
C MET A 1 -26.05 -11.94 1.49
N THR A 2 -25.79 -12.15 2.78
CA THR A 2 -26.73 -11.82 3.87
C THR A 2 -26.80 -10.31 4.08
N THR A 3 -27.96 -9.71 3.85
CA THR A 3 -28.26 -8.28 4.00
C THR A 3 -28.35 -7.90 5.47
N ASN A 4 -27.25 -7.37 6.03
CA ASN A 4 -27.20 -6.81 7.37
C ASN A 4 -27.70 -5.35 7.33
N CYS A 5 -29.02 -5.16 7.33
CA CYS A 5 -29.70 -3.90 6.99
C CYS A 5 -29.66 -2.79 8.06
N ASN A 6 -29.04 -3.01 9.23
CA ASN A 6 -29.11 -2.09 10.38
C ASN A 6 -27.73 -1.56 10.88
N ARG A 7 -26.69 -1.55 10.03
CA ARG A 7 -25.37 -1.04 10.42
C ARG A 7 -24.95 0.17 9.59
N THR A 8 -24.31 1.13 10.24
CA THR A 8 -23.60 2.21 9.55
C THR A 8 -22.44 1.60 8.74
N PRO A 9 -22.31 1.91 7.44
CA PRO A 9 -21.20 1.40 6.65
C PRO A 9 -19.87 1.96 7.16
N CYS A 10 -18.85 1.10 7.27
CA CYS A 10 -17.51 1.54 7.61
C CYS A 10 -16.86 2.22 6.39
N GLU A 11 -16.43 3.46 6.56
CA GLU A 11 -15.70 4.17 5.52
C GLU A 11 -14.22 3.79 5.57
N VAL A 12 -13.68 3.39 4.42
CA VAL A 12 -12.27 3.00 4.28
C VAL A 12 -11.48 4.16 3.69
N PHE A 13 -10.36 4.48 4.33
CA PHE A 13 -9.47 5.55 3.91
C PHE A 13 -8.13 5.00 3.42
N SER A 14 -7.56 5.65 2.42
CA SER A 14 -6.26 5.29 1.84
C SER A 14 -5.41 6.53 1.59
N ARG A 15 -4.08 6.36 1.61
CA ARG A 15 -3.13 7.44 1.32
C ARG A 15 -3.03 7.67 -0.19
N SER A 16 -3.41 8.87 -0.63
CA SER A 16 -3.29 9.31 -2.02
C SER A 16 -2.29 10.47 -2.10
N MET A 17 -1.12 10.23 -2.68
CA MET A 17 -0.11 11.27 -2.97
C MET A 17 0.23 12.20 -1.79
N GLY A 18 0.23 11.68 -0.57
CA GLY A 18 0.66 12.43 0.63
C GLY A 18 -0.44 12.72 1.66
N PHE A 19 -1.72 12.71 1.27
CA PHE A 19 -2.85 12.92 2.19
C PHE A 19 -3.79 11.71 2.26
N ILE A 20 -4.61 11.66 3.32
CA ILE A 20 -5.60 10.59 3.54
C ILE A 20 -6.90 10.99 2.84
N ARG A 21 -7.43 10.11 1.98
CA ARG A 21 -8.67 10.31 1.22
C ARG A 21 -9.56 9.07 1.36
N PRO A 22 -10.89 9.21 1.44
CA PRO A 22 -11.77 8.06 1.44
C PRO A 22 -11.74 7.33 0.10
N VAL A 23 -11.76 6.01 0.13
CA VAL A 23 -11.69 5.13 -1.05
C VAL A 23 -12.95 5.26 -1.91
N SER A 24 -14.09 5.57 -1.28
CA SER A 24 -15.35 5.90 -1.96
C SER A 24 -15.20 7.03 -2.99
N ASN A 25 -14.25 7.94 -2.80
CA ASN A 25 -14.02 9.10 -3.67
C ASN A 25 -12.94 8.84 -4.75
N PHE A 26 -12.55 7.59 -5.00
CA PHE A 26 -11.58 7.27 -6.05
C PHE A 26 -12.24 7.34 -7.43
N ASN A 27 -11.56 7.97 -8.37
CA ASN A 27 -11.93 7.95 -9.79
C ASN A 27 -11.21 6.78 -10.49
N ILE A 28 -11.61 6.47 -11.73
CA ILE A 28 -11.08 5.33 -12.50
C ILE A 28 -9.55 5.40 -12.62
N GLY A 29 -8.99 6.58 -12.90
CA GLY A 29 -7.54 6.76 -13.00
C GLY A 29 -6.81 6.47 -11.68
N LYS A 30 -7.40 6.86 -10.55
CA LYS A 30 -6.81 6.57 -9.23
C LYS A 30 -6.85 5.09 -8.88
N TYR A 31 -7.87 4.37 -9.31
CA TYR A 31 -7.89 2.91 -9.18
C TYR A 31 -6.79 2.25 -10.02
N SER A 32 -6.57 2.68 -11.27
CA SER A 32 -5.47 2.18 -12.10
C SER A 32 -4.11 2.43 -11.44
N GLU A 33 -3.86 3.66 -11.00
CA GLU A 33 -2.61 4.00 -10.31
C GLU A 33 -2.42 3.20 -9.02
N PHE A 34 -3.49 2.97 -8.25
CA PHE A 34 -3.41 2.16 -7.04
C PHE A 34 -3.06 0.70 -7.33
N CYS A 35 -3.64 0.11 -8.38
CA CYS A 35 -3.35 -1.27 -8.81
C CYS A 35 -1.90 -1.44 -9.29
N GLU A 36 -1.29 -0.39 -9.81
CA GLU A 36 0.12 -0.39 -10.26
C GLU A 36 1.12 -0.26 -9.09
N ARG A 37 0.65 0.06 -7.87
CA ARG A 37 1.53 0.18 -6.71
C ARG A 37 2.12 -1.16 -6.32
N LYS A 38 3.43 -1.18 -6.14
CA LYS A 38 4.13 -2.33 -5.55
C LYS A 38 3.92 -2.34 -4.04
N THR A 39 3.26 -3.37 -3.53
CA THR A 39 3.13 -3.60 -2.10
C THR A 39 4.44 -4.13 -1.54
N PHE A 40 4.68 -3.83 -0.27
CA PHE A 40 5.76 -4.47 0.46
C PHE A 40 5.43 -5.95 0.67
N THR A 41 6.41 -6.82 0.44
CA THR A 41 6.36 -8.24 0.78
C THR A 41 7.62 -8.61 1.54
N GLU A 42 7.49 -9.39 2.60
CA GLU A 42 8.62 -9.78 3.46
C GLU A 42 9.73 -10.49 2.66
N SER A 43 9.36 -11.35 1.71
CA SER A 43 10.31 -12.00 0.80
C SER A 43 11.18 -11.02 0.00
N ASN A 44 10.67 -9.82 -0.30
CA ASN A 44 11.39 -8.78 -1.04
C ASN A 44 12.27 -7.90 -0.13
N CYS A 45 12.16 -8.01 1.20
CA CYS A 45 12.94 -7.20 2.13
C CYS A 45 14.39 -7.72 2.25
N LEU A 46 14.59 -9.05 2.20
CA LEU A 46 15.89 -9.69 2.36
C LEU A 46 16.78 -9.56 1.11
N SER A 47 16.21 -9.47 -0.09
CA SER A 47 16.97 -9.32 -1.34
C SER A 47 17.59 -7.92 -1.50
N THR A 48 16.99 -6.90 -0.88
CA THR A 48 17.54 -5.52 -0.87
C THR A 48 18.38 -5.26 0.38
N GLY A 49 18.02 -5.87 1.53
CA GLY A 49 18.75 -5.74 2.80
C GLY A 49 20.12 -6.43 2.83
N ALA A 50 20.31 -7.53 2.08
CA ALA A 50 21.63 -8.18 1.97
C ALA A 50 22.69 -7.26 1.36
N ARG A 51 22.29 -6.32 0.49
CA ARG A 51 23.21 -5.32 -0.07
C ARG A 51 23.64 -4.28 0.94
N HIS A 52 22.83 -3.98 1.96
CA HIS A 52 23.17 -2.90 2.88
C HIS A 52 24.34 -3.27 3.79
N CYS A 53 24.35 -4.49 4.34
CA CYS A 53 25.46 -4.93 5.19
C CYS A 53 26.74 -5.22 4.38
N ASP A 54 26.64 -5.79 3.18
CA ASP A 54 27.79 -6.08 2.33
C ASP A 54 28.40 -4.83 1.66
N LEU A 55 27.58 -3.80 1.36
CA LEU A 55 28.08 -2.50 0.90
C LEU A 55 28.76 -1.73 2.04
N LEU A 56 28.22 -1.78 3.26
CA LEU A 56 28.85 -1.17 4.44
C LEU A 56 30.21 -1.80 4.76
N LYS A 57 30.36 -3.13 4.61
CA LYS A 57 31.63 -3.84 4.82
C LYS A 57 32.69 -3.57 3.74
N ARG A 58 32.30 -3.14 2.54
CA ARG A 58 33.22 -2.78 1.44
C ARG A 58 33.61 -1.30 1.41
N ALA A 59 32.88 -0.46 2.13
CA ALA A 59 33.13 0.98 2.25
C ALA A 59 33.98 1.35 3.47
N ALA A 60 34.30 0.38 4.33
CA ALA A 60 35.26 0.47 5.42
C ALA A 60 36.60 -0.15 4.99
#